data_AF-A0A850JNV6-F1
#
_entry.id   AF-A0A850JNV6-F1
#
_cell.length_a   1.000
_cell.length_b   1.000
_cell.length_c   1.000
_cell.angle_alpha   90.00
_cell.angle_beta   90.00
_cell.angle_gamma   90.00
#
_symmetry.space_group_name_H-M   'P 1'
#
loop_
_entity.id
_entity.type
_entity.pdbx_description
1 polymer ?
#
loop_
_entity_poly.entity_id
_entity_poly.type
_entity_poly.pdbx_seq_one_letter_code
_entity_poly.pdbx_strand_id
1 'polypeptide(L)' 'MQEGFRWLGYSPEVASVDLLSAGPGDSDVTVRAVTRLQLRWQDGDWRVVAPPGGTWAGTAAPIRSLDGYVRFPHGSG' A
#
# COMPACT_ATOMS: atom_id res chain seq x y z
N MET A 1 -2.88 -2.56 10.30
CA MET A 1 -1.84 -1.52 10.40
C MET A 1 -1.05 -1.48 9.10
N GLN A 2 -0.62 -0.31 8.64
CA GLN A 2 0.30 -0.21 7.50
C GLN A 2 1.72 -0.59 7.95
N GLU A 3 2.40 -1.40 7.16
CA GLU A 3 3.66 -2.06 7.55
C GLU A 3 4.82 -1.74 6.60
N GLY A 4 4.51 -1.26 5.39
CA GLY A 4 5.52 -0.82 4.44
C GLY A 4 4.94 -0.43 3.09
N PHE A 5 5.81 -0.20 2.13
CA PHE A 5 5.44 0.14 0.76
C PHE A 5 6.44 -0.42 -0.25
N ARG A 6 6.04 -0.50 -1.52
CA ARG A 6 6.93 -0.76 -2.65
C ARG A 6 6.55 0.14 -3.81
N TRP A 7 7.51 0.90 -4.32
CA TRP A 7 7.33 1.64 -5.56
C TRP A 7 7.31 0.68 -6.75
N LEU A 8 6.30 0.84 -7.60
CA LEU A 8 6.22 0.13 -8.89
C LEU A 8 6.75 0.99 -10.03
N GLY A 9 6.71 2.31 -9.84
CA GLY A 9 7.22 3.32 -10.76
C GLY A 9 6.75 4.70 -10.31
N TYR A 10 7.53 5.72 -10.62
CA TYR A 10 7.20 7.11 -10.33
C TYR A 10 7.84 8.05 -11.36
N SER A 11 7.15 9.17 -11.60
CA SER A 11 7.63 10.37 -12.27
C SER A 11 7.32 11.59 -11.37
N PRO A 12 7.69 12.81 -11.76
CA PRO A 12 7.27 14.01 -11.02
C PRO A 12 5.75 14.22 -10.98
N GLU A 13 4.97 13.63 -11.90
CA GLU A 13 3.52 13.85 -12.05
C GLU A 13 2.67 12.68 -11.55
N VAL A 14 3.16 11.44 -11.69
CA VAL A 14 2.40 10.22 -11.37
C VAL A 14 3.25 9.20 -10.64
N ALA A 15 2.63 8.40 -9.79
CA ALA A 15 3.29 7.27 -9.16
C ALA A 15 2.35 6.08 -8.98
N SER A 16 2.93 4.89 -8.92
CA SER A 16 2.24 3.66 -8.56
C SER A 16 2.96 3.00 -7.38
N VAL A 17 2.21 2.72 -6.32
CA VAL A 17 2.75 2.17 -5.07
C VAL A 17 1.89 1.01 -4.59
N ASP A 18 2.56 -0.05 -4.15
CA ASP A 18 1.95 -1.12 -3.38
C ASP A 18 2.05 -0.75 -1.90
N LEU A 19 0.92 -0.54 -1.23
CA LEU A 19 0.86 -0.26 0.22
C LEU A 19 0.61 -1.56 0.97
N LEU A 20 1.56 -1.94 1.82
CA LEU A 20 1.50 -3.17 2.61
C LEU A 20 0.77 -2.90 3.93
N SER A 21 -0.21 -3.74 4.23
CA SER A 21 -0.90 -3.78 5.52
C SER A 21 -0.75 -5.15 6.18
N ALA A 22 -0.61 -5.13 7.50
CA ALA A 22 -0.61 -6.30 8.37
C ALA A 22 -1.76 -6.23 9.37
N GLY A 23 -2.36 -7.37 9.68
CA GLY A 23 -3.40 -7.50 10.69
C GLY A 23 -3.40 -8.88 11.33
N PRO A 24 -4.17 -9.06 12.41
CA PRO A 24 -4.35 -10.38 13.01
C PRO A 24 -5.07 -11.29 12.02
N GLY A 25 -4.58 -12.51 11.88
CA GLY A 25 -5.30 -13.66 11.33
C GLY A 25 -5.66 -14.66 12.42
N ASP A 26 -6.03 -15.86 12.00
CA ASP A 26 -6.31 -16.95 12.92
C ASP A 26 -5.03 -17.41 13.63
N SER A 27 -5.15 -17.80 14.90
CA SER A 27 -4.10 -18.47 15.69
C SER A 27 -2.73 -17.76 15.69
N ASP A 28 -2.68 -16.50 16.13
CA ASP A 28 -1.47 -15.66 16.22
C ASP A 28 -0.71 -15.41 14.90
N VAL A 29 -1.28 -15.79 13.76
CA VAL A 29 -0.67 -15.52 12.45
C VAL A 29 -0.93 -14.08 12.07
N THR A 30 0.13 -13.34 11.72
CA THR A 30 -0.03 -12.04 11.05
C THR A 30 -0.38 -12.25 9.58
N VAL A 31 -1.57 -11.80 9.17
CA VAL A 31 -1.99 -11.79 7.77
C VAL A 31 -1.53 -10.48 7.13
N ARG A 32 -1.05 -10.59 5.90
CA ARG A 32 -0.57 -9.45 5.11
C ARG A 32 -1.33 -9.33 3.80
N ALA A 33 -1.70 -8.10 3.48
CA ALA A 33 -2.34 -7.75 2.24
C ALA A 33 -1.72 -6.51 1.63
N VAL A 34 -1.77 -6.40 0.31
CA VAL A 34 -1.31 -5.25 -0.44
C VAL A 34 -2.50 -4.56 -1.10
N THR A 35 -2.54 -3.24 -1.02
CA THR A 35 -3.41 -2.41 -1.85
C THR A 35 -2.55 -1.63 -2.83
N ARG A 36 -2.82 -1.78 -4.14
CA ARG A 36 -2.15 -0.99 -5.16
C ARG A 36 -2.83 0.36 -5.31
N LEU A 37 -2.07 1.43 -5.20
CA LEU A 37 -2.53 2.80 -5.33
C LEU A 37 -1.87 3.48 -6.52
N GLN A 38 -2.67 4.24 -7.27
CA GLN A 38 -2.18 5.23 -8.22
C GLN A 38 -2.24 6.60 -7.57
N LEU A 39 -1.16 7.37 -7.72
CA LEU A 39 -1.01 8.71 -7.19
C LEU A 39 -0.79 9.70 -8.32
N ARG A 40 -1.28 10.93 -8.15
CA ARG A 40 -1.01 12.06 -9.03
C ARG A 40 -0.53 13.26 -8.22
N TRP A 41 0.51 13.93 -8.67
CA TRP A 41 0.97 15.18 -8.08
C TRP A 41 0.07 16.31 -8.57
N GLN A 42 -0.59 17.00 -7.65
CA GLN A 42 -1.46 18.13 -7.97
C GLN A 42 -1.42 19.16 -6.85
N ASP A 43 -1.25 20.42 -7.23
CA ASP A 43 -1.27 21.57 -6.33
C ASP A 43 -0.28 21.44 -5.15
N GLY A 44 0.88 20.82 -5.39
CA GLY A 44 1.93 20.65 -4.38
C GLY A 44 1.76 19.44 -3.46
N ASP A 45 0.85 18.51 -3.78
CA ASP A 45 0.64 17.30 -3.00
C ASP A 45 0.34 16.05 -3.85
N TRP A 46 0.67 14.88 -3.33
CA TRP A 46 0.32 13.59 -3.91
C TRP A 46 -1.11 13.22 -3.53
N ARG A 47 -1.98 13.09 -4.53
CA ARG A 47 -3.38 12.69 -4.36
C ARG A 47 -3.59 11.27 -4.86
N VAL A 48 -4.28 10.46 -4.07
CA VAL A 48 -4.74 9.13 -4.50
C VAL A 48 -5.77 9.29 -5.61
N VAL A 49 -5.57 8.54 -6.70
CA VAL A 49 -6.56 8.41 -7.76
C VAL A 49 -7.55 7.32 -7.36
N ALA A 50 -8.82 7.69 -7.21
CA ALA A 50 -9.86 6.73 -6.89
C ALA A 50 -10.04 5.72 -8.05
N PRO A 51 -10.27 4.43 -7.75
CA PRO A 51 -10.61 3.45 -8.75
C PRO A 51 -11.91 3.84 -9.47
N PRO A 52 -12.16 3.32 -10.69
CA PRO A 52 -13.42 3.54 -11.39
C PRO A 52 -14.63 3.24 -10.49
N GLY A 53 -15.58 4.17 -10.40
CA GLY A 53 -16.75 4.05 -9.52
C GLY A 53 -16.47 4.30 -8.02
N GLY A 54 -15.24 4.64 -7.63
CA GLY A 54 -14.87 5.06 -6.27
C GLY A 54 -14.84 3.94 -5.23
N THR A 55 -15.09 2.69 -5.61
CA THR A 55 -15.09 1.54 -4.68
C THR A 55 -13.71 0.97 -4.47
N TRP A 56 -13.32 0.87 -3.20
CA TRP A 56 -12.06 0.26 -2.78
C TRP A 56 -12.22 -1.20 -2.34
N ALA A 57 -13.46 -1.70 -2.29
CA ALA A 57 -13.75 -3.07 -1.89
C ALA A 57 -13.05 -4.07 -2.82
N GLY A 58 -12.35 -5.05 -2.25
CA GLY A 58 -11.64 -6.09 -3.01
C GLY A 58 -10.34 -5.64 -3.70
N THR A 59 -9.88 -4.40 -3.49
CA THR A 59 -8.60 -3.92 -4.05
C THR A 59 -7.37 -4.47 -3.32
N ALA A 60 -7.57 -4.97 -2.10
CA ALA A 60 -6.52 -5.61 -1.32
C ALA A 60 -6.35 -7.08 -1.73
N ALA A 61 -5.10 -7.49 -1.96
CA ALA A 61 -4.76 -8.87 -2.32
C ALA A 61 -3.79 -9.48 -1.28
N PRO A 62 -3.89 -10.78 -0.97
CA PRO A 62 -2.93 -11.45 -0.09
C PRO A 62 -1.55 -11.53 -0.77
N ILE A 63 -0.50 -11.43 0.03
CA ILE A 63 0.88 -11.62 -0.43
C ILE A 63 1.55 -12.78 0.30
N ARG A 64 2.49 -13.45 -0.38
CA ARG A 64 3.26 -14.57 0.18
C ARG A 64 4.72 -14.23 0.50
N SER A 65 5.24 -13.14 -0.05
CA SER A 65 6.61 -12.66 0.18
C SER A 65 6.63 -11.15 0.36
N LEU A 66 7.59 -10.67 1.15
CA LEU A 66 7.87 -9.26 1.41
C LEU A 66 9.04 -8.73 0.57
N ASP A 67 9.54 -9.51 -0.39
CA ASP A 67 10.67 -9.10 -1.22
C ASP A 67 10.37 -7.80 -1.99
N GLY A 68 11.29 -6.85 -1.87
CA GLY A 68 11.19 -5.52 -2.49
C GLY A 68 10.29 -4.54 -1.74
N TYR A 69 9.72 -4.88 -0.58
CA TYR A 69 9.03 -3.91 0.27
C TYR A 69 10.00 -3.18 1.20
N VAL A 70 9.88 -1.86 1.23
CA VAL A 70 10.49 -1.00 2.25
C VAL A 70 9.56 -0.97 3.45
N ARG A 71 10.07 -1.40 4.60
CA ARG A 71 9.33 -1.47 5.85
C ARG A 71 9.24 -0.10 6.49
N PHE A 72 8.07 0.28 6.99
CA PHE A 72 7.99 1.47 7.83
C PHE A 72 8.80 1.23 9.11
N PRO A 73 9.49 2.25 9.63
CA PRO A 73 10.06 2.14 10.96
C PRO A 73 8.92 1.87 11.93
N HIS A 74 9.02 0.74 12.64
CA HIS A 74 8.13 0.49 13.76
C HIS A 74 8.41 1.62 14.76
N GLY A 75 7.41 2.46 15.05
CA GLY A 75 7.53 3.39 16.17
C GLY A 75 7.94 2.58 17.39
N SER A 76 9.05 2.94 18.03
CA SER A 76 9.34 2.45 19.37
C SER A 76 8.14 2.85 20.23
N GLY A 77 7.30 1.87 20.55
CA GLY A 77 6.29 2.02 21.60
C GLY A 77 6.93 2.31 22.93
#